data_AF-A0A329EA06-F1
#
_entry.id   AF-A0A329EA06-F1
#
_cell.length_a   1.000
_cell.length_b   1.000
_cell.length_c   1.000
_cell.angle_alpha   90.00
_cell.angle_beta   90.00
_cell.angle_gamma   90.00
#
_symmetry.space_group_name_H-M   'P 1'
#
loop_
_entity.id
_entity.type
_entity.pdbx_description
1 polymer ?
#
loop_
_entity_poly.entity_id
_entity_poly.type
_entity_poly.pdbx_seq_one_letter_code
_entity_poly.pdbx_strand_id
1 'polypeptide(L)'
;MKYIVEIPWHGVEKGAIVELKKLHPSLKANVRPYIEVESDGDDVDKAKGEAALIIEQSNEEAKLIIEKANEEAMKIVSEAEGKAKGIIAEAEKKAGELKPATPTAPAEKPAAKK
;
A
#
# COMPACT_ATOMS: atom_id res chain seq x y z
N MET A 1 45.51 -22.16 -13.03
CA MET A 1 44.57 -21.01 -12.97
C MET A 1 43.20 -21.54 -13.37
N LYS A 2 42.18 -21.29 -12.54
CA LYS A 2 40.81 -21.78 -12.82
C LYS A 2 40.09 -20.80 -13.75
N TYR A 3 39.30 -21.33 -14.67
CA TYR A 3 38.46 -20.57 -15.57
C TYR A 3 37.06 -21.17 -15.59
N ILE A 4 36.04 -20.34 -15.74
CA ILE A 4 34.66 -20.77 -15.95
C ILE A 4 34.30 -20.63 -17.43
N VAL A 5 33.64 -21.65 -17.95
CA VAL A 5 33.31 -21.77 -19.37
C VAL A 5 32.04 -20.99 -19.68
N GLU A 6 32.10 -20.04 -20.60
CA GLU A 6 30.95 -19.25 -21.07
C GLU A 6 30.38 -19.80 -22.38
N ILE A 7 31.24 -20.28 -23.27
CA ILE A 7 30.87 -20.88 -24.55
C ILE A 7 31.29 -22.36 -24.53
N PRO A 8 30.35 -23.31 -24.57
CA PRO A 8 30.67 -24.73 -24.49
C PRO A 8 31.45 -25.21 -25.72
N TRP A 9 32.22 -26.28 -25.55
CA TRP A 9 32.93 -26.98 -26.63
C TRP A 9 32.96 -28.49 -26.36
N HIS A 10 33.62 -29.26 -27.22
CA HIS A 10 33.65 -30.72 -27.11
C HIS A 10 34.07 -31.21 -25.71
N GLY A 11 33.10 -31.81 -25.00
CA GLY A 11 33.28 -32.41 -23.68
C GLY A 11 33.25 -31.41 -22.50
N VAL A 12 32.98 -30.13 -22.73
CA VAL A 12 32.96 -29.10 -21.66
C VAL A 12 31.70 -28.25 -21.76
N GLU A 13 30.91 -28.28 -20.69
CA GLU A 13 29.63 -27.58 -20.59
C GLU A 13 29.78 -26.12 -20.15
N LYS A 14 28.77 -25.30 -20.44
CA LYS A 14 28.69 -23.92 -19.96
C LYS A 14 28.55 -23.91 -18.44
N GLY A 15 29.37 -23.09 -17.78
CA GLY A 15 29.43 -22.98 -16.32
C GLY A 15 30.43 -23.94 -15.66
N ALA A 16 31.01 -24.88 -16.40
CA ALA A 16 32.05 -25.77 -15.88
C ALA A 16 33.30 -24.98 -15.49
N ILE A 17 33.94 -25.37 -14.38
CA ILE A 17 35.21 -24.80 -13.93
C ILE A 17 36.34 -25.71 -14.39
N VAL A 18 37.22 -25.17 -15.24
CA VAL A 18 38.37 -25.89 -15.79
C VAL A 18 39.66 -25.30 -15.29
N GLU A 19 40.62 -26.15 -14.92
CA GLU A 19 41.96 -25.72 -14.57
C GLU A 19 42.88 -25.82 -15.77
N LEU A 20 43.42 -24.67 -16.21
CA LEU A 20 44.33 -24.60 -17.34
C LEU A 20 45.71 -24.14 -16.85
N LYS A 21 46.75 -24.90 -17.23
CA LYS A 21 48.15 -24.55 -16.97
C LYS A 21 48.61 -23.36 -17.82
N LYS A 22 48.11 -23.29 -19.06
CA LYS A 22 48.35 -22.19 -20.00
C LYS A 22 47.09 -22.00 -20.84
N LEU A 23 46.55 -20.78 -20.86
CA LEU A 23 45.39 -20.45 -21.68
C LEU A 23 45.80 -20.30 -23.15
N HIS A 24 45.27 -21.16 -24.02
CA HIS A 24 45.50 -21.07 -25.47
C HIS A 24 44.67 -19.92 -26.08
N PRO A 25 45.18 -19.16 -27.07
CA PRO A 25 44.44 -18.06 -27.69
C PRO A 25 43.04 -18.43 -28.18
N SER A 26 42.86 -19.63 -28.74
CA SER A 26 41.56 -20.13 -29.23
C SER A 26 40.51 -20.32 -28.14
N LEU A 27 40.91 -20.54 -26.88
CA LEU A 27 40.00 -20.76 -25.75
C LEU A 27 39.68 -19.47 -24.99
N LYS A 28 40.41 -18.38 -25.25
CA LYS A 28 40.26 -17.10 -24.54
C LYS A 28 38.86 -16.50 -24.69
N ALA A 29 38.19 -16.73 -25.82
CA ALA A 29 36.82 -16.28 -26.04
C ALA A 29 35.77 -17.13 -25.32
N ASN A 30 36.12 -18.38 -24.96
CA ASN A 30 35.18 -19.35 -24.43
C ASN A 30 35.18 -19.39 -22.91
N VAL A 31 36.17 -18.78 -22.26
CA VAL A 31 36.36 -18.85 -20.81
C VAL A 31 36.65 -17.48 -20.22
N ARG A 32 36.19 -17.28 -18.99
CA ARG A 32 36.59 -16.15 -18.15
C ARG A 32 37.33 -16.68 -16.90
N PRO A 33 38.27 -15.92 -16.31
CA PRO A 33 38.90 -16.34 -15.07
C PRO A 33 37.84 -16.61 -14.00
N TYR A 34 37.97 -17.75 -13.31
CA TYR A 34 37.07 -18.07 -12.21
C TYR A 34 37.57 -17.33 -10.97
N ILE A 35 36.74 -16.42 -10.48
CA ILE A 35 36.94 -15.76 -9.20
C ILE A 35 36.14 -16.61 -8.21
N GLU A 36 36.87 -17.31 -7.34
CA GLU A 36 36.28 -17.99 -6.20
C GLU A 36 35.86 -16.87 -5.24
N VAL A 37 34.61 -16.43 -5.38
CA VAL A 37 33.94 -15.68 -4.32
C VAL A 37 33.66 -16.72 -3.26
N GLU A 38 34.51 -16.77 -2.24
CA GLU A 38 34.18 -17.36 -0.96
C GLU A 38 32.96 -16.59 -0.45
N SER A 39 31.78 -17.06 -0.85
CA SER A 39 30.55 -16.71 -0.16
C SER A 39 30.55 -17.61 1.06
N ASP A 40 31.22 -17.17 2.11
CA ASP A 40 30.93 -17.67 3.44
C ASP A 40 29.40 -17.57 3.60
N GLY A 41 28.74 -18.70 3.88
CA GLY A 41 27.27 -18.77 3.98
C GLY A 41 26.67 -17.76 4.97
N ASP A 42 27.52 -17.22 5.85
CA ASP A 42 27.27 -16.13 6.79
C ASP A 42 26.65 -14.88 6.14
N ASP A 43 27.09 -14.46 4.95
CA ASP A 43 26.55 -13.24 4.32
C ASP A 43 25.09 -13.39 3.88
N VAL A 44 24.71 -14.60 3.44
CA VAL A 44 23.34 -14.90 3.00
C VAL A 44 22.40 -15.01 4.20
N ASP A 45 22.85 -15.61 5.30
CA ASP A 45 22.04 -15.74 6.51
C ASP A 45 21.90 -14.39 7.25
N LYS A 46 22.94 -13.56 7.23
CA LYS A 46 22.85 -12.17 7.70
C LYS A 46 21.86 -11.35 6.87
N ALA A 47 21.93 -11.44 5.54
CA ALA A 47 20.99 -10.75 4.65
C ALA A 47 19.53 -11.19 4.89
N LYS A 48 19.29 -12.48 5.16
CA LYS A 48 17.95 -12.97 5.54
C LYS A 48 17.50 -12.43 6.89
N GLY A 49 18.39 -12.35 7.87
CA GLY A 49 18.10 -11.77 9.18
C GLY A 49 17.71 -10.30 9.10
N GLU A 50 18.49 -9.50 8.36
CA GLU A 50 18.18 -8.10 8.11
C GLU A 50 16.86 -7.92 7.36
N ALA A 51 16.58 -8.75 6.34
CA ALA A 51 15.32 -8.71 5.62
C ALA A 51 14.12 -9.03 6.53
N ALA A 52 14.25 -10.01 7.44
CA ALA A 52 13.20 -10.35 8.38
C ALA A 52 12.87 -9.19 9.34
N LEU A 53 13.89 -8.50 9.85
CA LEU A 53 13.72 -7.33 10.72
C LEU A 53 13.01 -6.18 10.00
N ILE A 54 13.35 -5.91 8.74
CA ILE A 54 12.72 -4.86 7.93
C ILE A 54 11.23 -5.18 7.70
N ILE A 55 10.91 -6.45 7.41
CA ILE A 55 9.52 -6.87 7.20
C ILE A 55 8.70 -6.73 8.50
N GLU A 56 9.28 -7.10 9.64
CA GLU A 56 8.63 -6.95 10.94
C GLU A 56 8.34 -5.47 11.26
N GLN A 57 9.34 -4.60 11.12
CA GLN A 57 9.17 -3.16 11.32
C GLN A 57 8.13 -2.57 10.37
N SER A 58 8.15 -2.96 9.09
CA SER A 58 7.18 -2.48 8.10
C SER A 58 5.75 -2.89 8.45
N ASN A 59 5.56 -4.09 8.99
CA ASN A 59 4.24 -4.57 9.42
C ASN A 59 3.72 -3.81 10.65
N GLU A 60 4.59 -3.50 11.62
CA GLU A 60 4.21 -2.69 12.77
C GLU A 60 3.83 -1.26 12.36
N GLU A 61 4.62 -0.63 11.50
CA GLU A 61 4.32 0.70 10.97
C GLU A 61 3.00 0.72 10.19
N ALA A 62 2.77 -0.27 9.32
CA ALA A 62 1.53 -0.40 8.58
C ALA A 62 0.32 -0.53 9.51
N LYS A 63 0.44 -1.29 10.60
CA LYS A 63 -0.61 -1.43 11.60
C LYS A 63 -0.92 -0.09 12.29
N LEU A 64 0.09 0.67 12.67
CA LEU A 64 -0.07 2.00 13.28
C LEU A 64 -0.77 2.99 12.33
N ILE A 65 -0.43 2.96 11.04
CA ILE A 65 -1.07 3.80 10.03
C ILE A 65 -2.57 3.46 9.91
N ILE A 66 -2.91 2.16 9.87
CA ILE A 66 -4.30 1.71 9.78
C ILE A 66 -5.09 2.10 11.05
N GLU A 67 -4.49 1.93 12.23
CA GLU A 67 -5.12 2.29 13.50
C GLU A 67 -5.42 3.79 13.56
N LYS A 68 -4.43 4.63 13.24
CA LYS A 68 -4.60 6.08 13.19
C LYS A 68 -5.64 6.51 12.16
N ALA A 69 -5.63 5.90 10.97
CA ALA A 69 -6.64 6.20 9.94
C ALA A 69 -8.06 5.84 10.39
N ASN A 70 -8.22 4.73 11.13
CA ASN A 70 -9.51 4.35 11.70
C ASN A 70 -9.98 5.32 12.79
N GLU A 71 -9.09 5.75 13.68
CA GLU A 71 -9.42 6.76 14.70
C GLU A 71 -9.86 8.09 14.08
N GLU A 72 -9.12 8.57 13.07
CA GLU A 72 -9.46 9.80 12.35
C GLU A 72 -10.81 9.66 11.62
N ALA A 73 -11.06 8.51 10.98
CA ALA A 73 -12.34 8.24 10.33
C ALA A 73 -13.51 8.23 11.34
N MET A 74 -13.34 7.57 12.50
CA MET A 74 -14.36 7.55 13.55
C MET A 74 -14.66 8.96 14.08
N LYS A 75 -13.63 9.79 14.25
CA LYS A 75 -13.80 11.18 14.68
C LYS A 75 -14.62 11.99 13.67
N ILE A 76 -14.31 11.87 12.38
CA ILE A 76 -15.06 12.56 11.31
C ILE A 76 -16.53 12.13 11.30
N VAL A 77 -16.80 10.83 11.41
CA VAL A 77 -18.17 10.30 11.45
C VAL A 77 -18.91 10.83 12.67
N SER A 78 -18.29 10.78 13.85
CA SER A 78 -18.90 11.28 15.09
C SER A 78 -19.22 12.78 15.02
N GLU A 79 -18.31 13.59 14.46
CA GLU A 79 -18.54 15.02 14.28
C GLU A 79 -19.67 15.31 13.27
N ALA A 80 -19.72 14.54 12.18
CA ALA A 80 -20.77 14.65 11.17
C ALA A 80 -22.16 14.28 11.74
N GLU A 81 -22.25 13.20 12.50
CA GLU A 81 -23.49 12.79 13.17
C GLU A 81 -23.95 13.83 14.20
N GLY A 82 -23.01 14.40 14.97
CA GLY A 82 -23.32 15.47 15.93
C GLY A 82 -23.91 16.70 15.24
N LYS A 83 -23.28 17.16 14.14
CA LYS A 83 -23.78 18.28 13.33
C LYS A 83 -25.15 17.98 12.72
N ALA A 84 -25.33 16.78 12.17
CA ALA A 84 -26.61 16.38 11.57
C ALA A 84 -27.74 16.38 12.60
N LYS A 85 -27.52 15.81 13.80
CA LYS A 85 -28.49 15.84 14.90
C LYS A 85 -28.83 17.28 15.32
N GLY A 86 -27.83 18.16 15.38
CA GLY A 86 -28.05 19.58 15.69
C GLY A 86 -28.93 20.29 14.67
N ILE A 87 -28.68 20.07 13.37
CA ILE A 87 -29.48 20.63 12.28
C ILE A 87 -30.92 20.13 12.33
N ILE A 88 -31.13 18.82 12.57
CA ILE A 88 -32.47 18.23 12.69
C ILE A 88 -33.21 18.84 13.88
N ALA A 89 -32.57 18.93 15.05
CA ALA A 89 -33.19 19.51 16.24
C ALA A 89 -33.55 21.00 16.05
N GLU A 90 -32.68 21.77 15.39
CA GLU A 90 -32.97 23.17 15.06
C GLU A 90 -34.14 23.30 14.07
N ALA A 91 -34.18 22.43 13.04
CA ALA A 91 -35.26 22.40 12.08
C ALA A 91 -36.60 22.01 12.73
N GLU A 92 -36.61 21.01 13.63
CA GLU A 92 -37.80 20.61 14.39
C GLU A 92 -38.30 21.73 15.30
N LYS A 93 -37.40 22.44 15.99
CA LYS A 93 -37.76 23.59 16.81
C LYS A 93 -38.40 24.70 15.97
N LYS A 94 -37.77 25.06 14.84
CA LYS A 94 -38.33 26.07 13.92
C LYS A 94 -39.67 25.63 13.33
N ALA A 95 -39.83 24.35 12.98
CA ALA A 95 -41.10 23.81 12.49
C ALA A 95 -42.20 23.84 13.55
N GLY A 96 -41.86 23.55 14.81
CA GLY A 96 -42.78 23.63 15.95
C GLY A 96 -43.19 25.06 16.32
N GLU A 97 -42.32 26.05 16.06
CA GLU A 97 -42.63 27.48 16.17
C GLU A 97 -43.55 27.96 15.01
N LEU A 98 -43.44 27.35 13.83
CA LEU A 98 -44.28 27.60 12.64
C LEU A 98 -45.62 26.84 12.64
N LYS A 99 -46.28 26.67 13.80
CA LYS A 99 -47.68 26.18 13.86
C LYS A 99 -48.55 26.91 12.81
N PRO A 100 -49.50 26.21 12.17
CA PRO A 100 -50.09 26.63 10.90
C PRO A 100 -50.64 28.04 10.97
N ALA A 101 -50.18 28.89 10.06
CA ALA A 101 -50.83 30.14 9.69
C ALA A 101 -52.18 29.83 9.01
N THR A 102 -53.15 29.35 9.76
CA THR A 102 -54.57 29.61 9.46
C THR A 102 -55.03 30.68 10.43
N PRO A 103 -54.83 31.98 10.14
CA PRO A 103 -55.73 32.97 10.68
C PRO A 103 -57.12 32.63 10.14
N THR A 104 -58.06 32.40 11.05
CA THR A 104 -59.49 32.56 10.88
C THR A 104 -59.81 33.62 9.81
N ALA A 105 -60.09 33.18 8.57
CA ALA A 105 -60.72 34.03 7.57
C ALA A 105 -62.21 33.69 7.59
N PRO A 106 -63.11 34.62 7.99
CA PRO A 106 -64.54 34.39 7.85
C PRO A 106 -64.84 34.26 6.36
N ALA A 107 -65.55 33.21 5.97
CA ALA A 107 -65.99 33.00 4.61
C ALA A 107 -66.90 34.16 4.15
N GLU A 108 -66.33 35.15 3.46
CA GLU A 108 -67.10 36.15 2.74
C GLU A 108 -67.78 35.47 1.54
N LYS A 109 -69.10 35.30 1.65
CA LYS A 109 -69.99 34.95 0.54
C LYS A 109 -69.88 36.03 -0.55
N PRO A 110 -69.62 35.69 -1.82
CA PRO A 110 -69.78 36.66 -2.89
C PRO A 110 -71.28 36.90 -3.12
N ALA A 111 -71.70 38.14 -2.95
CA ALA A 111 -73.03 38.62 -3.32
C ALA A 111 -73.18 38.59 -4.85
N ALA A 112 -74.14 37.81 -5.36
CA ALA A 112 -74.56 37.84 -6.74
C ALA A 112 -75.27 39.18 -7.03
N LYS A 113 -74.73 39.96 -7.98
CA LYS A 113 -75.37 41.18 -8.49
C LYS A 113 -76.19 40.86 -9.73
N LYS A 114 -77.47 41.23 -9.63
CA LYS A 114 -78.49 41.59 -10.64
C LYS A 114 -78.79 40.61 -11.77
#